data_AF-A0A135I8D8-F1
#
_entry.id   AF-A0A135I8D8-F1
#
_cell.length_a   1.000
_cell.length_b   1.000
_cell.length_c   1.000
_cell.angle_alpha   90.00
_cell.angle_beta   90.00
_cell.angle_gamma   90.00
#
_symmetry.space_group_name_H-M   'P 1'
#
loop_
_entity.id
_entity.type
_entity.pdbx_description
1 polymer ?
#
loop_
_entity_poly.entity_id
_entity_poly.type
_entity_poly.pdbx_seq_one_letter_code
_entity_poly.pdbx_strand_id
1 'polypeptide(L)'
;MKNMTLKLAVLVGVVLGVSGCAIKQPQTTTVYIPKGAIQCESEGMTLSDSTKRLASVGVKSLSAQCGDLTGVMNAAVCGGETGKIIVHSIASKEVLLAAEAGYKNANELKSADGLGYTMFDCD
;
A
#
# COMPACT_ATOMS: atom_id res chain seq x y z
N MET A 1 -14.03 24.46 -75.26
CA MET A 1 -15.20 23.96 -74.50
C MET A 1 -14.70 22.94 -73.50
N LYS A 2 -15.17 23.05 -72.25
CA LYS A 2 -14.63 22.45 -71.01
C LYS A 2 -15.01 20.98 -70.84
N ASN A 3 -14.06 20.12 -70.47
CA ASN A 3 -14.34 18.80 -69.91
C ASN A 3 -13.15 18.34 -69.02
N MET A 4 -12.88 19.06 -67.92
CA MET A 4 -13.22 18.66 -66.55
C MET A 4 -12.58 17.33 -66.12
N THR A 5 -11.42 17.46 -65.47
CA THR A 5 -10.61 16.41 -64.86
C THR A 5 -11.34 15.70 -63.72
N LEU A 6 -11.47 14.39 -63.81
CA LEU A 6 -11.84 13.51 -62.70
C LEU A 6 -10.54 13.04 -62.02
N LYS A 7 -10.08 13.77 -60.98
CA LYS A 7 -9.06 13.25 -60.07
C LYS A 7 -9.76 12.85 -58.78
N LEU A 8 -9.98 11.54 -58.66
CA LEU A 8 -10.42 10.89 -57.44
C LEU A 8 -9.30 11.08 -56.40
N ALA A 9 -9.40 12.14 -55.60
CA ALA A 9 -8.54 12.33 -54.44
C ALA A 9 -9.01 11.34 -53.37
N VAL A 10 -8.50 10.10 -53.45
CA VAL A 10 -8.57 9.15 -52.35
C VAL A 10 -7.74 9.74 -51.22
N LEU A 11 -8.41 10.46 -50.31
CA LEU A 11 -7.88 10.80 -49.01
C LEU A 11 -7.73 9.48 -48.24
N VAL A 12 -6.60 8.81 -48.45
CA VAL A 12 -6.10 7.77 -47.56
C VAL A 12 -5.84 8.48 -46.23
N GLY A 13 -6.85 8.49 -45.37
CA GLY A 13 -6.70 8.88 -43.98
C GLY A 13 -5.66 7.96 -43.37
N VAL A 14 -4.43 8.46 -43.23
CA VAL A 14 -3.37 7.82 -42.48
C VAL A 14 -3.88 7.73 -41.04
N VAL A 15 -4.41 6.55 -40.70
CA VAL A 15 -4.64 6.16 -39.31
C VAL A 15 -3.25 6.02 -38.71
N LEU A 16 -2.77 7.11 -38.11
CA LEU A 16 -1.59 7.11 -37.27
C LEU A 16 -1.87 6.14 -36.12
N GLY A 17 -1.37 4.91 -36.26
CA GLY A 17 -1.34 3.92 -35.21
C GLY A 17 -0.52 4.47 -34.06
N VAL A 18 -1.20 5.10 -33.11
CA VAL A 18 -0.59 5.51 -31.85
C VAL A 18 -0.26 4.21 -31.12
N SER A 19 1.01 3.80 -31.19
CA SER A 19 1.51 2.69 -30.38
C SER A 19 1.33 3.09 -28.91
N GLY A 20 0.26 2.61 -28.29
CA GLY A 20 0.02 2.85 -26.88
C GLY A 20 1.13 2.21 -26.08
N CYS A 21 2.03 3.01 -25.52
CA CYS A 21 2.88 2.55 -24.43
C CYS A 21 1.94 2.15 -23.28
N ALA A 22 1.85 0.85 -22.98
CA ALA A 22 1.16 0.37 -21.80
C ALA A 22 1.92 0.88 -20.57
N ILE A 23 1.46 1.99 -19.98
CA ILE A 23 1.99 2.50 -18.71
C ILE A 23 1.59 1.48 -17.64
N LYS A 24 2.56 0.69 -17.17
CA LYS A 24 2.36 -0.27 -16.08
C LYS A 24 2.00 0.53 -14.82
N GLN A 25 0.79 0.35 -14.31
CA GLN A 25 0.35 1.07 -13.12
C GLN A 25 1.24 0.72 -11.91
N PRO A 26 1.53 1.70 -11.03
CA PRO A 26 2.29 1.46 -9.81
C PRO A 26 1.59 0.38 -8.98
N GLN A 27 2.27 -0.74 -8.77
CA GLN A 27 1.79 -1.79 -7.90
C GLN A 27 2.11 -1.41 -6.46
N THR A 28 1.08 -1.37 -5.62
CA THR A 28 1.21 -1.11 -4.19
C THR A 28 0.87 -2.36 -3.39
N THR A 29 1.45 -2.48 -2.21
CA THR A 29 1.14 -3.53 -1.26
C THR A 29 1.15 -2.97 0.15
N THR A 30 0.53 -3.71 1.04
CA THR A 30 0.40 -3.35 2.44
C THR A 30 1.39 -4.13 3.28
N VAL A 31 2.08 -3.44 4.19
CA VAL A 31 2.96 -4.02 5.20
C VAL A 31 2.54 -3.54 6.58
N TYR A 32 2.84 -4.32 7.62
CA TYR A 32 2.50 -3.96 8.99
C TYR A 32 3.66 -4.23 9.95
N ILE A 33 3.62 -3.56 11.10
CA ILE A 33 4.49 -3.82 12.24
C ILE A 33 3.66 -3.72 13.53
N PRO A 34 3.97 -4.49 14.59
CA PRO A 34 3.39 -4.22 15.91
C PRO A 34 3.65 -2.76 16.33
N LYS A 35 2.60 -2.09 16.82
CA LYS A 35 2.71 -0.74 17.39
C LYS A 35 3.54 -0.79 18.68
N GLY A 36 3.59 -1.94 19.36
CA GLY A 36 4.32 -2.11 20.62
C GLY A 36 3.63 -1.43 21.81
N ALA A 37 2.31 -1.24 21.72
CA ALA A 37 1.51 -0.68 22.80
C ALA A 37 1.31 -1.72 23.92
N ILE A 38 1.46 -1.27 25.16
CA ILE A 38 1.38 -2.06 26.39
C ILE A 38 0.16 -1.60 27.20
N GLN A 39 -0.69 -2.54 27.58
CA GLN A 39 -1.91 -2.29 28.34
C GLN A 39 -1.61 -1.50 29.62
N CYS A 40 -2.33 -0.40 29.84
CA CYS A 40 -2.20 0.54 30.95
C CYS A 40 -0.91 1.40 30.98
N GLU A 41 0.05 1.19 30.07
CA GLU A 41 1.39 1.79 30.19
C GLU A 41 1.77 2.68 29.01
N SER A 42 1.56 2.20 27.78
CA SER A 42 2.08 2.88 26.59
C SER A 42 1.20 2.62 25.37
N GLU A 43 0.96 3.68 24.60
CA GLU A 43 0.33 3.58 23.29
C GLU A 43 1.30 3.05 22.22
N GLY A 44 2.58 2.88 22.54
CA GLY A 44 3.58 2.39 21.59
C GLY A 44 3.98 3.43 20.53
N MET A 45 4.44 2.94 19.38
CA MET A 45 4.99 3.73 18.29
C MET A 45 3.93 4.63 17.64
N THR A 46 4.30 5.86 17.27
CA THR A 46 3.42 6.75 16.50
C THR A 46 3.48 6.44 14.99
N LEU A 47 2.52 6.94 14.20
CA LEU A 47 2.60 6.86 12.74
C LEU A 47 3.84 7.57 12.18
N SER A 48 4.24 8.68 12.79
CA SER A 48 5.44 9.43 12.37
C SER A 48 6.70 8.61 12.59
N ASP A 49 6.83 7.96 13.75
CA ASP A 49 7.98 7.12 14.07
C ASP A 49 8.07 5.91 13.14
N SER A 50 6.94 5.26 12.88
CA SER A 50 6.87 4.15 11.92
C SER A 50 7.21 4.61 10.49
N THR A 51 6.71 5.78 10.07
CA THR A 51 7.05 6.34 8.75
C THR A 51 8.54 6.65 8.64
N LYS A 52 9.15 7.22 9.68
CA LYS A 52 10.60 7.49 9.73
C LYS A 52 11.41 6.19 9.70
N ARG A 53 10.93 5.15 10.37
CA ARG A 53 11.55 3.81 10.36
C ARG A 53 11.58 3.21 8.95
N LEU A 54 10.47 3.24 8.21
CA LEU A 54 10.49 2.83 6.78
C LEU A 54 11.43 3.70 5.93
N ALA A 55 11.42 5.02 6.16
CA ALA A 55 12.28 5.93 5.41
C ALA A 55 13.78 5.67 5.65
N SER A 56 14.17 5.19 6.84
CA SER A 56 15.57 4.86 7.14
C SER A 56 16.17 3.72 6.29
N VAL A 57 15.31 2.86 5.72
CA VAL A 57 15.70 1.80 4.77
C VAL A 57 15.37 2.18 3.31
N GLY A 58 15.08 3.46 3.05
CA GLY A 58 14.79 3.98 1.71
C GLY A 58 13.38 3.69 1.21
N VAL A 59 12.47 3.21 2.06
CA VAL A 59 11.08 2.91 1.68
C VAL A 59 10.18 4.10 1.95
N LYS A 60 9.41 4.51 0.94
CA LYS A 60 8.43 5.60 1.07
C LYS A 60 7.05 5.03 1.39
N SER A 61 6.49 5.42 2.53
CA SER A 61 5.07 5.18 2.82
C SER A 61 4.19 6.08 1.95
N LEU A 62 3.21 5.47 1.28
CA LEU A 62 2.18 6.14 0.49
C LEU A 62 0.98 6.53 1.37
N SER A 63 0.67 5.70 2.35
CA SER A 63 -0.29 5.96 3.42
C SER A 63 0.08 5.14 4.66
N ALA A 64 -0.38 5.58 5.83
CA ALA A 64 -0.16 4.94 7.12
C ALA A 64 -1.42 5.05 7.99
N GLN A 65 -1.80 3.96 8.69
CA GLN A 65 -2.94 3.92 9.60
C GLN A 65 -2.67 2.98 10.78
N CYS A 66 -3.38 3.17 11.89
CA CYS A 66 -3.39 2.23 12.99
C CYS A 66 -4.40 1.11 12.73
N GLY A 67 -4.14 -0.06 13.30
CA GLY A 67 -5.09 -1.16 13.28
C GLY A 67 -4.95 -2.08 14.47
N ASP A 68 -5.96 -2.91 14.69
CA ASP A 68 -5.97 -3.97 15.70
C ASP A 68 -6.06 -5.32 14.98
N LEU A 69 -5.22 -6.27 15.38
CA LEU A 69 -5.30 -7.64 14.86
C LEU A 69 -6.63 -8.29 15.25
N THR A 70 -7.31 -8.91 14.28
CA THR A 70 -8.53 -9.68 14.54
C THR A 70 -8.20 -11.13 14.88
N GLY A 71 -8.99 -11.75 15.76
CA GLY A 71 -8.82 -13.16 16.12
C GLY A 71 -7.68 -13.44 17.10
N VAL A 72 -6.95 -12.40 17.54
CA VAL A 72 -5.97 -12.48 18.62
C VAL A 72 -6.66 -12.10 19.93
N MET A 73 -6.69 -13.03 20.90
CA MET A 73 -7.16 -12.74 22.25
C MET A 73 -5.96 -12.43 23.15
N ASN A 74 -5.89 -11.21 23.64
CA ASN A 74 -4.93 -10.81 24.67
C ASN A 74 -5.61 -10.84 26.04
N ALA A 75 -4.91 -11.34 27.06
CA ALA A 75 -5.39 -11.26 28.43
C ALA A 75 -5.51 -9.77 28.85
N ALA A 76 -6.62 -9.40 29.49
CA ALA A 76 -6.86 -8.04 29.97
C ALA A 76 -6.14 -7.82 31.30
N VAL A 77 -4.84 -7.54 31.23
CA VAL A 77 -3.95 -7.32 32.39
C VAL A 77 -2.98 -6.18 32.07
N CYS A 78 -2.72 -5.32 33.05
CA CYS A 78 -1.72 -4.27 32.88
C CYS A 78 -0.33 -4.89 32.65
N GLY A 79 0.44 -4.29 31.73
CA GLY A 79 1.72 -4.82 31.26
C GLY A 79 1.61 -5.84 30.11
N GLY A 80 0.38 -6.23 29.72
CA GLY A 80 0.15 -7.12 28.58
C GLY A 80 0.27 -6.43 27.21
N GLU A 81 0.49 -7.21 26.16
CA GLU A 81 0.42 -6.71 24.77
C GLU A 81 -1.02 -6.42 24.34
N THR A 82 -1.20 -5.54 23.35
CA THR A 82 -2.52 -5.05 22.92
C THR A 82 -2.97 -5.56 21.56
N GLY A 83 -2.08 -6.17 20.76
CA GLY A 83 -2.38 -6.56 19.37
C GLY A 83 -2.47 -5.40 18.38
N LYS A 84 -2.14 -4.17 18.83
CA LYS A 84 -2.11 -2.97 18.00
C LYS A 84 -0.97 -3.04 16.97
N ILE A 85 -1.27 -2.64 15.75
CA ILE A 85 -0.34 -2.60 14.62
C ILE A 85 -0.37 -1.23 13.94
N ILE A 86 0.70 -0.90 13.24
CA ILE A 86 0.75 0.18 12.26
C ILE A 86 0.86 -0.45 10.89
N VAL A 87 0.02 0.03 9.96
CA VAL A 87 -0.11 -0.51 8.62
C VAL A 87 0.27 0.57 7.61
N HIS A 88 1.15 0.24 6.68
CA HIS A 88 1.59 1.12 5.61
C HIS A 88 1.25 0.56 4.23
N SER A 89 0.82 1.44 3.32
CA SER A 89 0.86 1.18 1.89
C SER A 89 2.22 1.62 1.34
N ILE A 90 2.89 0.75 0.59
CA ILE A 90 4.21 0.98 -0.02
C ILE A 90 4.22 0.47 -1.47
N ALA A 91 5.26 0.80 -2.24
CA ALA A 91 5.45 0.18 -3.55
C ALA A 91 5.76 -1.31 -3.39
N SER A 92 5.13 -2.19 -4.18
CA SER A 92 5.27 -3.65 -3.99
C SER A 92 6.69 -4.18 -4.16
N LYS A 93 7.53 -3.47 -4.93
CA LYS A 93 8.95 -3.81 -5.11
C LYS A 93 9.81 -3.59 -3.85
N GLU A 94 9.29 -2.86 -2.86
CA GLU A 94 10.03 -2.41 -1.66
C GLU A 94 9.75 -3.28 -0.43
N VAL A 95 8.95 -4.35 -0.56
CA VAL A 95 8.59 -5.24 0.57
C VAL A 95 9.81 -5.83 1.25
N LEU A 96 10.82 -6.25 0.49
CA LEU A 96 12.04 -6.84 1.07
C LEU A 96 12.84 -5.81 1.87
N LEU A 97 12.92 -4.56 1.40
CA LEU A 97 13.55 -3.47 2.16
C LEU A 97 12.74 -3.13 3.43
N ALA A 98 11.41 -3.09 3.32
CA ALA A 98 10.55 -2.90 4.49
C ALA A 98 10.75 -4.02 5.53
N ALA A 99 11.02 -5.25 5.09
CA ALA A 99 11.34 -6.37 5.99
C ALA A 99 12.66 -6.17 6.75
N GLU A 100 13.66 -5.50 6.17
CA GLU A 100 14.89 -5.11 6.88
C GLU A 100 14.59 -4.15 8.05
N ALA A 101 13.54 -3.33 7.93
CA ALA A 101 13.04 -2.49 9.01
C ALA A 101 12.08 -3.22 9.97
N GLY A 102 11.84 -4.52 9.80
CA GLY A 102 10.99 -5.34 10.67
C GLY A 102 9.50 -5.34 10.34
N TYR A 103 9.12 -4.85 9.16
CA TYR A 103 7.74 -4.93 8.68
C TYR A 103 7.46 -6.31 8.06
N LYS A 104 6.23 -6.78 8.21
CA LYS A 104 5.73 -8.01 7.59
C LYS A 104 4.71 -7.70 6.51
N ASN A 105 4.52 -8.60 5.55
CA ASN A 105 3.51 -8.39 4.52
C ASN A 105 2.12 -8.60 5.12
N ALA A 106 1.21 -7.62 4.98
CA ALA A 106 -0.13 -7.73 5.57
C ALA A 106 -0.99 -8.83 4.92
N ASN A 107 -0.59 -9.35 3.75
CA ASN A 107 -1.24 -10.52 3.16
C ASN A 107 -1.09 -11.78 4.04
N GLU A 108 -0.08 -11.85 4.91
CA GLU A 108 0.11 -12.96 5.85
C GLU A 108 -0.98 -13.00 6.94
N LEU A 109 -1.67 -11.89 7.17
CA LEU A 109 -2.76 -11.80 8.15
C LEU A 109 -4.11 -12.22 7.57
N LYS A 110 -4.24 -12.29 6.25
CA LYS A 110 -5.52 -12.59 5.59
C LYS A 110 -6.06 -13.94 6.04
N SER A 111 -7.31 -13.95 6.44
CA SER A 111 -8.07 -15.16 6.76
C SER A 111 -9.26 -15.29 5.81
N ALA A 112 -10.00 -16.40 5.91
CA ALA A 112 -11.25 -16.57 5.15
C ALA A 112 -12.25 -15.43 5.40
N ASP A 113 -12.18 -14.81 6.59
CA ASP A 113 -13.12 -13.81 7.07
C ASP A 113 -12.68 -12.36 6.80
N GLY A 114 -11.51 -12.14 6.18
CA GLY A 114 -11.07 -10.81 5.77
C GLY A 114 -9.56 -10.56 5.85
N LEU A 115 -9.20 -9.32 6.23
CA LEU A 115 -7.81 -8.86 6.24
C LEU A 115 -6.97 -9.37 7.41
N GLY A 116 -7.60 -9.90 8.47
CA GLY A 116 -6.92 -10.27 9.71
C GLY A 116 -6.66 -9.11 10.66
N TYR A 117 -7.16 -7.91 10.35
CA TYR A 117 -7.07 -6.72 11.19
C TYR A 117 -8.17 -5.71 10.82
N THR A 118 -8.47 -4.79 11.74
CA THR A 118 -9.38 -3.65 11.53
C THR A 118 -8.62 -2.34 11.68
N MET A 119 -8.87 -1.37 10.80
CA MET A 119 -8.25 -0.04 10.88
C MET A 119 -9.01 0.87 11.85
N PHE A 120 -8.28 1.76 12.51
CA PHE A 120 -8.84 2.85 13.30
C PHE A 120 -7.96 4.10 13.18
N ASP A 121 -8.52 5.26 13.53
CA ASP A 121 -7.77 6.52 13.54
C ASP A 121 -6.77 6.52 14.69
N CYS A 122 -5.51 6.84 14.40
CA CYS A 122 -4.51 6.97 15.46
C CYS A 122 -4.78 8.26 16.25
N ASP A 123 -4.87 8.13 17.57
CA ASP A 123 -4.86 9.27 18.50
C ASP A 123 -3.48 9.95 18.59
#